data_AF-A0A0C3HQB7-F1
#
_entry.id   AF-A0A0C3HQB7-F1
#
_cell.length_a   1.000
_cell.length_b   1.000
_cell.length_c   1.000
_cell.angle_alpha   90.00
_cell.angle_beta   90.00
_cell.angle_gamma   90.00
#
_symmetry.space_group_name_H-M   'P 1'
#
loop_
_entity.id
_entity.type
_entity.pdbx_description
1 polymer ?
#
loop_
_entity_poly.entity_id
_entity_poly.type
_entity_poly.pdbx_seq_one_letter_code
_entity_poly.pdbx_strand_id
1 'polypeptide(L)'
;MPRVMDAIPQPATTDLHFVVSTDAEKQTPELRKFIRSHCMLGKNRGKTLPQRKGKSRTTTAASRQLLPATVPRKFGSDLSPVPFADAVEPRVVEVVLHFSSISKQVLFPLEPCIFFERRAETWIAPLTLDPAYLHAMIFTSQYFFDAMLPRKFSPLNQRSLPHFLATVKLLRERLARDDDEARLSFTTAAAIMGLAGHALWMGSCESARHHMEGLSNVVSLRGGIATFEQNPKLLMEILRCDIGIALHSGSRPFFFNNSSSQESYPPRPNLKLLLKLQGLATTDPQDPSAEAIHGMADELAEIWKIMSEFCSVMNFAADSGRCISVQTLLETVVWVMYRLIGMEFDAGTSDEAIRLGLLTFSCSAFLQWQQLGMTYPPLISAFRNCLTTINLQQMRQPMVLWLFMVGATLLFDTTDDWWLKPALLAEMGLSEIRSWSEMQHLLKSILWIGLIHDKPGKHVFDTTITYPESLTPDVSLASVATSTSCTSPSKSLPE
;
A
#
# COMPACT_ATOMS: atom_id res chain seq x y z
N MET A 1 -37.00 -60.41 -64.79
CA MET A 1 -35.95 -60.49 -65.83
C MET A 1 -36.60 -60.04 -67.14
N PRO A 2 -36.04 -59.14 -67.96
CA PRO A 2 -34.74 -58.42 -67.92
C PRO A 2 -34.93 -56.94 -67.48
N ARG A 3 -34.00 -56.17 -66.89
CA ARG A 3 -32.56 -55.83 -67.09
C ARG A 3 -32.25 -54.83 -68.23
N VAL A 4 -31.89 -53.60 -67.77
CA VAL A 4 -30.85 -52.66 -68.25
C VAL A 4 -31.25 -51.83 -69.50
N MET A 5 -31.23 -50.49 -69.53
CA MET A 5 -30.10 -49.57 -69.32
C MET A 5 -30.58 -48.09 -69.31
N ASP A 6 -30.04 -47.34 -68.35
CA ASP A 6 -29.69 -45.92 -68.23
C ASP A 6 -30.68 -44.78 -68.62
N ALA A 7 -31.12 -44.06 -67.59
CA ALA A 7 -31.47 -42.64 -67.65
C ALA A 7 -30.72 -41.88 -66.54
N ILE A 8 -30.01 -40.84 -66.96
CA ILE A 8 -29.15 -39.95 -66.18
C ILE A 8 -29.95 -39.22 -65.09
N PRO A 9 -29.58 -39.30 -63.80
CA PRO A 9 -30.19 -38.48 -62.76
C PRO A 9 -29.69 -37.03 -62.85
N GLN A 10 -30.64 -36.09 -62.87
CA GLN A 10 -30.40 -34.65 -62.89
C GLN A 10 -29.59 -34.16 -61.67
N PRO A 11 -28.79 -33.08 -61.82
CA PRO A 11 -28.03 -32.50 -60.72
C PRO A 11 -28.97 -31.94 -59.65
N ALA A 12 -28.78 -32.41 -58.41
CA ALA A 12 -29.45 -31.88 -57.23
C ALA A 12 -29.09 -30.40 -57.07
N THR A 13 -30.07 -29.53 -57.30
CA THR A 13 -29.99 -28.10 -57.03
C THR A 13 -29.79 -27.89 -55.53
N THR A 14 -28.59 -27.49 -55.13
CA THR A 14 -28.32 -26.97 -53.79
C THR A 14 -28.97 -25.60 -53.66
N ASP A 15 -30.21 -25.56 -53.16
CA ASP A 15 -30.88 -24.33 -52.79
C ASP A 15 -30.07 -23.63 -51.69
N LEU A 16 -29.39 -22.54 -52.07
CA LEU A 16 -28.69 -21.66 -51.15
C LEU A 16 -29.72 -20.78 -50.44
N HIS A 17 -29.95 -21.05 -49.15
CA HIS A 17 -30.81 -20.22 -48.30
C HIS A 17 -30.03 -19.04 -47.70
N PHE A 18 -30.38 -17.83 -48.10
CA PHE A 18 -29.83 -16.59 -47.54
C PHE A 18 -30.66 -16.13 -46.33
N VAL A 19 -29.98 -15.88 -45.20
CA VAL A 19 -30.58 -15.28 -44.01
C VAL A 19 -30.17 -13.81 -43.97
N VAL A 20 -31.10 -12.90 -44.24
CA VAL A 20 -30.88 -11.46 -44.15
C VAL A 20 -31.27 -11.01 -42.73
N SER A 21 -30.31 -10.49 -41.97
CA SER A 21 -30.50 -9.99 -40.61
C SER A 21 -30.34 -8.47 -40.63
N THR A 22 -31.42 -7.76 -40.91
CA THR A 22 -31.49 -6.30 -40.78
C THR A 22 -32.19 -5.97 -39.46
N ASP A 23 -31.47 -5.28 -38.58
CA ASP A 23 -31.85 -4.71 -37.29
C ASP A 23 -31.81 -5.59 -36.02
N ALA A 24 -31.58 -4.91 -34.89
CA ALA A 24 -31.13 -5.42 -33.58
C ALA A 24 -32.19 -6.19 -32.77
N GLU A 25 -33.15 -6.84 -33.42
CA GLU A 25 -34.16 -7.68 -32.77
C GLU A 25 -33.70 -9.15 -32.67
N LYS A 26 -34.06 -9.81 -31.56
CA LYS A 26 -33.67 -11.20 -31.29
C LYS A 26 -34.36 -12.15 -32.28
N GLN A 27 -33.55 -12.90 -33.04
CA GLN A 27 -34.02 -13.89 -34.01
C GLN A 27 -35.00 -14.91 -33.43
N THR A 28 -36.02 -15.26 -34.22
CA THR A 28 -37.07 -16.20 -33.83
C THR A 28 -36.51 -17.59 -33.47
N PRO A 29 -37.17 -18.33 -32.57
CA PRO A 29 -36.76 -19.70 -32.22
C PRO A 29 -36.67 -20.63 -33.43
N GLU A 30 -37.56 -20.49 -34.42
CA GLU A 30 -37.54 -21.32 -35.62
C GLU A 30 -36.31 -21.04 -36.48
N LEU A 31 -35.95 -19.77 -36.70
CA LEU A 31 -34.77 -19.39 -37.47
C LEU A 31 -33.48 -19.86 -36.80
N ARG A 32 -33.38 -19.73 -35.47
CA ARG A 32 -32.25 -20.27 -34.70
C ARG A 32 -32.16 -21.79 -34.81
N LYS A 33 -33.29 -22.50 -34.86
CA LYS A 33 -33.33 -23.95 -35.07
C LYS A 33 -32.86 -24.32 -36.47
N PHE A 34 -33.29 -23.56 -37.49
CA PHE A 34 -32.88 -23.74 -38.88
C PHE A 34 -31.36 -23.53 -39.06
N ILE A 35 -30.82 -22.43 -38.54
CA ILE A 35 -29.37 -22.15 -38.56
C ILE A 35 -28.59 -23.27 -37.86
N ARG A 36 -29.05 -23.71 -36.68
CA ARG A 36 -28.41 -24.83 -35.95
C ARG A 36 -28.45 -26.12 -36.75
N SER A 37 -29.58 -26.47 -37.38
CA SER A 37 -29.64 -27.66 -38.22
C SER A 37 -28.64 -27.58 -39.37
N HIS A 38 -28.53 -26.41 -40.02
CA HIS A 38 -27.64 -26.23 -41.16
C HIS A 38 -26.15 -26.26 -40.77
N CYS A 39 -25.77 -25.61 -39.67
CA CYS A 39 -24.39 -25.66 -39.15
C CYS A 39 -23.99 -27.07 -38.66
N MET A 40 -24.95 -27.87 -38.20
CA MET A 40 -24.69 -29.21 -37.70
C MET A 40 -24.64 -30.29 -38.80
N LEU A 41 -25.09 -30.00 -40.04
CA LEU A 41 -25.02 -30.93 -41.17
C LEU A 41 -23.58 -31.37 -41.46
N GLY A 42 -22.60 -30.45 -41.38
CA GLY A 42 -21.18 -30.79 -41.53
C GLY A 42 -20.62 -31.57 -40.33
N LYS A 43 -21.00 -31.17 -39.10
CA LYS A 43 -20.48 -31.74 -37.85
C LYS A 43 -20.98 -33.17 -37.55
N ASN A 44 -22.07 -33.57 -38.20
CA ASN A 44 -22.71 -34.88 -38.03
C ASN A 44 -22.56 -35.81 -39.25
N ARG A 45 -21.93 -35.38 -40.35
CA ARG A 45 -21.58 -36.28 -41.46
C ARG A 45 -20.68 -37.41 -40.94
N GLY A 46 -21.14 -38.65 -41.10
CA GLY A 46 -20.42 -39.86 -40.69
C GLY A 46 -20.68 -40.33 -39.25
N LYS A 47 -21.56 -39.67 -38.48
CA LYS A 47 -21.93 -40.13 -37.12
C LYS A 47 -23.25 -40.90 -37.15
N THR A 48 -23.18 -42.21 -36.87
CA THR A 48 -24.35 -43.07 -36.72
C THR A 48 -25.05 -42.75 -35.40
N LEU A 49 -26.27 -42.20 -35.47
CA LEU A 49 -27.11 -41.98 -34.29
C LEU A 49 -27.55 -43.35 -33.71
N PRO A 50 -27.38 -43.61 -32.41
CA PRO A 50 -27.88 -44.84 -31.81
C PRO A 50 -29.42 -44.90 -31.89
N GLN A 51 -29.96 -46.06 -32.28
CA GLN A 51 -31.39 -46.30 -32.32
C GLN A 51 -32.03 -46.07 -30.94
N ARG A 52 -33.02 -45.18 -30.90
CA ARG A 52 -33.81 -44.87 -29.70
C ARG A 52 -34.77 -46.03 -29.41
N LYS A 53 -34.33 -47.02 -28.63
CA LYS A 53 -35.25 -47.99 -27.99
C LYS A 53 -36.04 -47.26 -26.91
N GLY A 54 -37.34 -47.12 -27.13
CA GLY A 54 -38.26 -46.64 -26.11
C GLY A 54 -38.49 -47.70 -25.04
N LYS A 55 -38.29 -47.35 -23.76
CA LYS A 55 -39.19 -47.78 -22.68
C LYS A 55 -39.00 -46.99 -21.40
N SER A 56 -40.15 -46.52 -20.94
CA SER A 56 -40.65 -46.29 -19.58
C SER A 56 -39.88 -45.45 -18.58
N ARG A 57 -40.63 -44.47 -18.06
CA ARG A 57 -40.36 -43.61 -16.92
C ARG A 57 -40.21 -44.47 -15.65
N THR A 58 -39.03 -44.44 -15.05
CA THR A 58 -38.88 -44.68 -13.61
C THR A 58 -37.81 -43.74 -13.08
N THR A 59 -38.22 -42.87 -12.17
CA THR A 59 -37.41 -41.88 -11.47
C THR A 59 -36.48 -42.56 -10.50
N THR A 60 -35.18 -42.57 -10.81
CA THR A 60 -34.10 -42.70 -9.82
C THR A 60 -33.07 -41.63 -10.14
N ALA A 61 -32.84 -40.73 -9.18
CA ALA A 61 -31.87 -39.66 -9.25
C ALA A 61 -30.45 -40.26 -9.24
N ALA A 62 -29.93 -40.60 -10.41
CA ALA A 62 -28.52 -40.89 -10.59
C ALA A 62 -27.76 -39.55 -10.60
N SER A 63 -27.01 -39.30 -9.52
CA SER A 63 -26.03 -38.23 -9.42
C SER A 63 -25.11 -38.28 -10.64
N ARG A 64 -25.26 -37.30 -11.53
CA ARG A 64 -24.44 -37.16 -12.73
C ARG A 64 -23.10 -36.60 -12.23
N GLN A 65 -22.17 -37.48 -11.89
CA GLN A 65 -20.78 -37.10 -11.64
C GLN A 65 -20.27 -36.37 -12.88
N LEU A 66 -20.14 -35.05 -12.76
CA LEU A 66 -19.36 -34.22 -13.68
C LEU A 66 -17.93 -34.76 -13.59
N LEU A 67 -17.49 -35.48 -14.60
CA LEU A 67 -16.07 -35.76 -14.79
C LEU A 67 -15.36 -34.40 -14.76
N PRO A 68 -14.39 -34.17 -13.85
CA PRO A 68 -13.64 -32.92 -13.85
C PRO A 68 -13.00 -32.78 -15.22
N ALA A 69 -13.31 -31.69 -15.94
CA ALA A 69 -12.53 -31.35 -17.11
C ALA A 69 -11.09 -31.16 -16.64
N THR A 70 -10.21 -32.11 -16.97
CA THR A 70 -8.78 -32.00 -16.66
C THR A 70 -8.24 -30.87 -17.52
N VAL A 71 -8.14 -29.67 -16.94
CA VAL A 71 -7.41 -28.56 -17.56
C VAL A 71 -5.99 -29.09 -17.80
N PRO A 72 -5.50 -29.13 -19.05
CA PRO A 72 -4.13 -29.53 -19.32
C PRO A 72 -3.17 -28.71 -18.44
N ARG A 73 -2.13 -29.36 -17.91
CA ARG A 73 -1.10 -28.62 -17.15
C ARG A 73 -0.59 -27.49 -18.04
N LYS A 74 -0.60 -26.27 -17.51
CA LYS A 74 -0.11 -25.07 -18.19
C LYS A 74 1.32 -25.34 -18.66
N PHE A 75 1.52 -25.38 -19.98
CA PHE A 75 2.81 -25.64 -20.59
C PHE A 75 3.45 -24.31 -20.96
N GLY A 76 4.52 -23.94 -20.26
CA GLY A 76 5.19 -22.65 -20.43
C GLY A 76 4.61 -21.52 -19.56
N SER A 77 5.30 -20.38 -19.59
CA SER A 77 4.89 -19.16 -18.90
C SER A 77 3.91 -18.38 -19.78
N ASP A 78 2.93 -17.70 -19.20
CA ASP A 78 2.06 -16.77 -19.94
C ASP A 78 2.86 -15.60 -20.55
N LEU A 79 4.08 -15.39 -20.04
CA LEU A 79 5.03 -14.38 -20.50
C LEU A 79 5.98 -14.88 -21.59
N SER A 80 5.84 -16.12 -22.05
CA SER A 80 6.65 -16.64 -23.17
C SER A 80 6.59 -15.83 -24.48
N PRO A 81 5.48 -15.15 -24.88
CA PRO A 81 5.48 -14.26 -26.04
C PRO A 81 6.08 -12.86 -25.75
N VAL A 82 6.48 -12.63 -24.49
CA VAL A 82 7.19 -11.49 -23.90
C VAL A 82 8.61 -11.15 -24.41
N PRO A 83 8.91 -10.24 -25.36
CA PRO A 83 10.30 -9.87 -25.59
C PRO A 83 10.80 -8.96 -24.46
N PHE A 84 11.57 -9.51 -23.51
CA PHE A 84 12.15 -8.72 -22.42
C PHE A 84 13.41 -7.95 -22.87
N ALA A 85 13.72 -6.88 -22.14
CA ALA A 85 14.83 -5.99 -22.48
C ALA A 85 16.22 -6.65 -22.37
N ASP A 86 16.33 -7.75 -21.62
CA ASP A 86 17.55 -8.55 -21.48
C ASP A 86 17.21 -10.05 -21.50
N ALA A 87 18.23 -10.90 -21.60
CA ALA A 87 18.13 -12.35 -21.62
C ALA A 87 17.69 -12.90 -20.25
N VAL A 88 16.40 -12.78 -19.95
CA VAL A 88 15.76 -13.26 -18.73
C VAL A 88 14.69 -14.28 -19.07
N GLU A 89 14.67 -15.39 -18.33
CA GLU A 89 13.62 -16.39 -18.49
C GLU A 89 12.26 -15.81 -18.07
N PRO A 90 11.18 -15.99 -18.85
CA PRO A 90 9.87 -15.41 -18.54
C PRO A 90 9.33 -15.73 -17.15
N ARG A 91 9.61 -16.93 -16.64
CA ARG A 91 9.26 -17.36 -15.27
C ARG A 91 9.86 -16.48 -14.17
N VAL A 92 11.01 -15.87 -14.41
CA VAL A 92 11.67 -14.97 -13.46
C VAL A 92 10.93 -13.64 -13.38
N VAL A 93 10.32 -13.20 -14.47
CA VAL A 93 9.54 -11.94 -14.54
C VAL A 93 8.14 -12.10 -13.93
N GLU A 94 7.61 -13.32 -13.84
CA GLU A 94 6.32 -13.58 -13.18
C GLU A 94 6.28 -13.06 -11.73
N VAL A 95 7.43 -13.04 -11.03
CA VAL A 95 7.54 -12.47 -9.68
C VAL A 95 7.21 -10.98 -9.64
N VAL A 96 7.53 -10.23 -10.70
CA VAL A 96 7.25 -8.80 -10.82
C VAL A 96 5.75 -8.57 -10.98
N LEU A 97 5.11 -9.38 -11.82
CA LEU A 97 3.65 -9.32 -11.99
C LEU A 97 2.94 -9.70 -10.70
N HIS A 98 3.43 -10.74 -10.02
CA HIS A 98 2.85 -11.18 -8.76
C HIS A 98 3.00 -10.10 -7.69
N PHE A 99 4.19 -9.51 -7.55
CA PHE A 99 4.45 -8.38 -6.67
C PHE A 99 3.51 -7.21 -6.97
N SER A 100 3.39 -6.79 -8.22
CA SER A 100 2.51 -5.69 -8.65
C SER A 100 1.02 -5.93 -8.31
N SER A 101 0.58 -7.19 -8.36
CA SER A 101 -0.79 -7.57 -8.01
C SER A 101 -1.08 -7.43 -6.51
N ILE A 102 -0.14 -7.84 -5.65
CA ILE A 102 -0.35 -7.88 -4.20
C ILE A 102 0.14 -6.62 -3.48
N SER A 103 1.11 -5.90 -4.04
CA SER A 103 1.77 -4.77 -3.40
C SER A 103 0.79 -3.66 -3.07
N LYS A 104 -0.26 -3.48 -3.88
CA LYS A 104 -1.36 -2.55 -3.57
C LYS A 104 -2.06 -2.89 -2.26
N GLN A 105 -2.42 -4.16 -2.05
CA GLN A 105 -3.14 -4.58 -0.85
C GLN A 105 -2.26 -4.53 0.40
N VAL A 106 -0.97 -4.81 0.23
CA VAL A 106 -0.01 -4.93 1.34
C VAL A 106 0.61 -3.58 1.72
N LEU A 107 0.91 -2.73 0.75
CA LEU A 107 1.58 -1.44 0.95
C LEU A 107 0.60 -0.25 1.04
N PHE A 108 -0.68 -0.48 0.75
CA PHE A 108 -1.75 0.54 0.77
C PHE A 108 -3.09 -0.06 1.28
N PRO A 109 -3.30 -0.28 2.59
CA PRO A 109 -4.58 -0.53 3.24
C PRO A 109 -5.67 0.50 2.94
N LEU A 110 -5.30 1.74 2.60
CA LEU A 110 -6.24 2.76 2.10
C LEU A 110 -6.57 2.60 0.61
N GLU A 111 -6.05 1.59 -0.09
CA GLU A 111 -6.32 1.36 -1.51
C GLU A 111 -7.81 1.35 -1.87
N PRO A 112 -8.73 0.79 -1.05
CA PRO A 112 -10.16 0.89 -1.32
C PRO A 112 -10.69 2.33 -1.41
N CYS A 113 -10.01 3.28 -0.77
CA CYS A 113 -10.36 4.69 -0.72
C CYS A 113 -9.57 5.54 -1.74
N ILE A 114 -8.70 4.94 -2.56
CA ILE A 114 -7.80 5.64 -3.48
C ILE A 114 -8.00 5.13 -4.91
N PHE A 115 -8.24 6.07 -5.83
CA PHE A 115 -8.39 5.76 -7.24
C PHE A 115 -7.02 5.66 -7.91
N PHE A 116 -6.52 4.44 -8.03
CA PHE A 116 -5.35 4.14 -8.85
C PHE A 116 -5.77 4.00 -10.32
N GLU A 117 -5.49 5.03 -11.13
CA GLU A 117 -5.74 4.98 -12.57
C GLU A 117 -5.07 3.73 -13.17
N ARG A 118 -5.87 2.87 -13.81
CA ARG A 118 -5.37 1.64 -14.43
C ARG A 118 -4.71 1.95 -15.77
N ARG A 119 -3.54 2.57 -15.75
CA ARG A 119 -2.62 2.49 -16.90
C ARG A 119 -1.73 1.29 -16.70
N ALA A 120 -2.27 0.10 -16.96
CA ALA A 120 -1.50 -1.15 -16.88
C ALA A 120 -0.25 -1.11 -17.78
N GLU A 121 -0.25 -0.26 -18.80
CA GLU A 121 0.79 -0.15 -19.83
C GLU A 121 2.08 0.55 -19.35
N THR A 122 2.00 1.49 -18.39
CA THR A 122 3.13 2.39 -18.10
C THR A 122 4.31 1.74 -17.38
N TRP A 123 4.08 0.65 -16.63
CA TRP A 123 5.17 -0.08 -15.93
C TRP A 123 5.51 -1.42 -16.61
N ILE A 124 4.61 -1.97 -17.42
CA ILE A 124 4.88 -3.22 -18.15
C ILE A 124 5.76 -2.96 -19.38
N ALA A 125 5.46 -1.93 -20.17
CA ALA A 125 6.24 -1.62 -21.37
C ALA A 125 7.75 -1.41 -21.07
N PRO A 126 8.16 -0.71 -19.99
CA PRO A 126 9.56 -0.61 -19.61
C PRO A 126 10.27 -1.94 -19.34
N LEU A 127 9.59 -3.01 -18.92
CA LEU A 127 10.21 -4.34 -18.76
C LEU A 127 10.75 -4.91 -20.08
N THR A 128 10.19 -4.47 -21.20
CA THR A 128 10.59 -4.89 -22.56
C THR A 128 11.62 -3.98 -23.20
N LEU A 129 11.81 -2.77 -22.67
CA LEU A 129 12.61 -1.72 -23.30
C LEU A 129 13.86 -1.34 -22.50
N ASP A 130 13.83 -1.46 -21.18
CA ASP A 130 14.88 -0.98 -20.29
C ASP A 130 15.46 -2.12 -19.43
N PRO A 131 16.70 -2.58 -19.70
CA PRO A 131 17.35 -3.63 -18.93
C PRO A 131 17.56 -3.28 -17.45
N ALA A 132 17.94 -2.03 -17.13
CA ALA A 132 18.19 -1.62 -15.75
C ALA A 132 16.91 -1.67 -14.94
N TYR A 133 15.80 -1.19 -15.53
CA TYR A 133 14.47 -1.28 -14.93
C TYR A 133 14.03 -2.73 -14.76
N LEU A 134 14.17 -3.56 -15.80
CA LEU A 134 13.80 -4.98 -15.74
C LEU A 134 14.50 -5.68 -14.58
N HIS A 135 15.83 -5.57 -14.52
CA HIS A 135 16.62 -6.16 -13.44
C HIS A 135 16.25 -5.58 -12.07
N ALA A 136 16.01 -4.27 -11.98
CA ALA A 136 15.61 -3.61 -10.74
C ALA A 136 14.27 -4.15 -10.21
N MET A 137 13.29 -4.24 -11.08
CA MET A 137 11.97 -4.77 -10.72
C MET A 137 12.03 -6.24 -10.31
N ILE A 138 12.86 -7.06 -10.97
CA ILE A 138 13.03 -8.47 -10.60
C ILE A 138 13.62 -8.60 -9.20
N PHE A 139 14.76 -7.97 -8.91
CA PHE A 139 15.43 -8.21 -7.63
C PHE A 139 14.62 -7.64 -6.46
N THR A 140 14.00 -6.48 -6.63
CA THR A 140 13.14 -5.87 -5.58
C THR A 140 11.91 -6.73 -5.30
N SER A 141 11.26 -7.24 -6.35
CA SER A 141 10.10 -8.13 -6.21
C SER A 141 10.46 -9.46 -5.57
N GLN A 142 11.58 -10.08 -5.99
CA GLN A 142 12.07 -11.31 -5.38
C GLN A 142 12.40 -11.10 -3.90
N TYR A 143 13.10 -10.02 -3.58
CA TYR A 143 13.44 -9.68 -2.21
C TYR A 143 12.19 -9.49 -1.34
N PHE A 144 11.15 -8.84 -1.86
CA PHE A 144 9.86 -8.72 -1.16
C PHE A 144 9.28 -10.08 -0.78
N PHE A 145 9.26 -11.05 -1.70
CA PHE A 145 8.74 -12.39 -1.38
C PHE A 145 9.67 -13.21 -0.47
N ASP A 146 10.98 -13.14 -0.70
CA ASP A 146 11.95 -13.95 0.02
C ASP A 146 12.14 -13.46 1.47
N ALA A 147 12.08 -12.14 1.70
CA ALA A 147 12.32 -11.51 3.00
C ALA A 147 11.04 -11.12 3.74
N MET A 148 9.99 -10.65 3.06
CA MET A 148 8.81 -10.06 3.72
C MET A 148 7.61 -10.99 3.87
N LEU A 149 7.47 -12.00 3.02
CA LEU A 149 6.36 -12.96 3.03
C LEU A 149 6.92 -14.35 3.37
N PRO A 150 7.04 -14.73 4.65
CA PRO A 150 7.71 -15.95 5.05
C PRO A 150 6.96 -17.19 4.54
N ARG A 151 7.36 -17.69 3.38
CA ARG A 151 7.03 -19.01 2.87
C ARG A 151 8.32 -19.74 2.55
N LYS A 152 8.96 -20.20 3.64
CA LYS A 152 10.20 -20.99 3.71
C LYS A 152 11.49 -20.17 3.60
N PHE A 153 12.45 -20.51 4.46
CA PHE A 153 13.85 -20.09 4.39
C PHE A 153 14.45 -20.57 3.07
N SER A 154 14.37 -19.76 2.01
CA SER A 154 15.37 -19.82 0.95
C SER A 154 16.63 -19.12 1.46
N PRO A 155 17.84 -19.56 1.07
CA PRO A 155 19.04 -18.79 1.34
C PRO A 155 18.85 -17.40 0.72
N LEU A 156 18.78 -16.39 1.60
CA LEU A 156 18.61 -14.98 1.23
C LEU A 156 19.59 -14.67 0.08
N ASN A 157 19.09 -14.01 -0.95
CA ASN A 157 19.86 -13.38 -2.03
C ASN A 157 20.32 -14.26 -3.21
N GLN A 158 20.17 -15.58 -3.24
CA GLN A 158 20.71 -16.35 -4.39
C GLN A 158 20.02 -16.03 -5.73
N ARG A 159 18.72 -15.73 -5.70
CA ARG A 159 17.93 -15.40 -6.89
C ARG A 159 17.98 -13.92 -7.26
N SER A 160 17.99 -13.04 -6.25
CA SER A 160 17.96 -11.59 -6.43
C SER A 160 19.33 -11.00 -6.72
N LEU A 161 20.43 -11.59 -6.21
CA LEU A 161 21.78 -11.05 -6.35
C LEU A 161 22.23 -10.85 -7.81
N PRO A 162 22.02 -11.79 -8.77
CA PRO A 162 22.38 -11.56 -10.16
C PRO A 162 21.67 -10.34 -10.76
N HIS A 163 20.40 -10.14 -10.43
CA HIS A 163 19.61 -9.01 -10.91
C HIS A 163 19.98 -7.70 -10.20
N PHE A 164 20.33 -7.75 -8.91
CA PHE A 164 20.89 -6.62 -8.18
C PHE A 164 22.21 -6.15 -8.82
N LEU A 165 23.15 -7.07 -9.05
CA LEU A 165 24.45 -6.76 -9.66
C LEU A 165 24.29 -6.23 -11.09
N ALA A 166 23.39 -6.82 -11.88
CA ALA A 166 23.06 -6.32 -13.21
C ALA A 166 22.50 -4.89 -13.16
N THR A 167 21.59 -4.60 -12.21
CA THR A 167 21.04 -3.25 -12.03
C THR A 167 22.16 -2.24 -11.75
N VAL A 168 23.06 -2.53 -10.81
CA VAL A 168 24.18 -1.63 -10.47
C VAL A 168 25.10 -1.43 -11.66
N LYS A 169 25.45 -2.50 -12.39
CA LYS A 169 26.30 -2.43 -13.59
C LYS A 169 25.65 -1.54 -14.67
N LEU A 170 24.40 -1.82 -15.03
CA LEU A 170 23.67 -1.10 -16.07
C LEU A 170 23.47 0.38 -15.72
N LEU A 171 23.17 0.68 -14.45
CA LEU A 171 23.07 2.06 -13.98
C LEU A 171 24.41 2.80 -14.06
N ARG A 172 25.51 2.18 -13.64
CA ARG A 172 26.85 2.80 -13.77
C ARG A 172 27.20 3.11 -15.22
N GLU A 173 26.97 2.15 -16.12
CA GLU A 173 27.21 2.34 -17.55
C GLU A 173 26.32 3.46 -18.13
N ARG A 174 25.05 3.51 -17.72
CA ARG A 174 24.11 4.56 -18.14
C ARG A 174 24.52 5.94 -17.64
N LEU A 175 24.87 6.06 -16.36
CA LEU A 175 25.25 7.33 -15.74
C LEU A 175 26.60 7.85 -16.25
N ALA A 176 27.48 6.97 -16.75
CA ALA A 176 28.75 7.35 -17.36
C ALA A 176 28.63 7.83 -18.82
N ARG A 177 27.48 7.60 -19.49
CA ARG A 177 27.25 8.03 -20.87
C ARG A 177 26.74 9.46 -20.93
N ASP A 178 26.99 10.13 -22.05
CA ASP A 178 26.43 11.46 -22.32
C ASP A 178 25.07 11.34 -23.00
N ASP A 179 24.09 10.82 -22.25
CA ASP A 179 22.71 10.60 -22.70
C ASP A 179 21.75 10.98 -21.56
N ASP A 180 21.36 12.25 -21.53
CA ASP A 180 20.49 12.79 -20.49
C ASP A 180 19.07 12.20 -20.52
N GLU A 181 18.57 11.83 -21.70
CA GLU A 181 17.26 11.17 -21.83
C GLU A 181 17.26 9.84 -21.07
N ALA A 182 18.28 9.00 -21.25
CA ALA A 182 18.42 7.77 -20.50
C ALA A 182 18.74 8.02 -19.02
N ARG A 183 19.69 8.90 -18.72
CA ARG A 183 20.17 9.18 -17.35
C ARG A 183 19.10 9.75 -16.44
N LEU A 184 18.24 10.61 -16.97
CA LEU A 184 17.22 11.30 -16.20
C LEU A 184 15.84 10.63 -16.33
N SER A 185 15.72 9.52 -17.08
CA SER A 185 14.46 8.80 -17.30
C SER A 185 13.79 8.31 -16.00
N PHE A 186 12.46 8.10 -16.08
CA PHE A 186 11.69 7.49 -14.99
C PHE A 186 12.17 6.08 -14.64
N THR A 187 12.69 5.33 -15.61
CA THR A 187 13.22 3.97 -15.39
C THR A 187 14.54 4.00 -14.61
N THR A 188 15.40 4.98 -14.86
CA THR A 188 16.59 5.22 -14.04
C THR A 188 16.22 5.60 -12.61
N ALA A 189 15.28 6.54 -12.44
CA ALA A 189 14.79 6.94 -11.12
C ALA A 189 14.19 5.74 -10.34
N ALA A 190 13.36 4.93 -11.01
CA ALA A 190 12.79 3.72 -10.40
C ALA A 190 13.84 2.67 -10.04
N ALA A 191 14.87 2.48 -10.85
CA ALA A 191 15.95 1.54 -10.55
C ALA A 191 16.79 1.99 -9.34
N ILE A 192 17.13 3.28 -9.24
CA ILE A 192 17.83 3.84 -8.07
C ILE A 192 16.95 3.76 -6.82
N MET A 193 15.66 4.08 -6.93
CA MET A 193 14.70 3.91 -5.82
C MET A 193 14.63 2.44 -5.38
N GLY A 194 14.65 1.48 -6.30
CA GLY A 194 14.69 0.05 -5.97
C GLY A 194 15.93 -0.34 -5.16
N LEU A 195 17.09 0.23 -5.49
CA LEU A 195 18.34 0.05 -4.71
C LEU A 195 18.24 0.70 -3.32
N ALA A 196 17.72 1.92 -3.23
CA ALA A 196 17.53 2.64 -1.97
C ALA A 196 16.59 1.88 -1.03
N GLY A 197 15.43 1.45 -1.55
CA GLY A 197 14.47 0.64 -0.83
C GLY A 197 15.08 -0.66 -0.34
N HIS A 198 15.74 -1.43 -1.22
CA HIS A 198 16.38 -2.68 -0.82
C HIS A 198 17.44 -2.49 0.27
N ALA A 199 18.29 -1.46 0.16
CA ALA A 199 19.28 -1.14 1.17
C ALA A 199 18.63 -0.80 2.53
N LEU A 200 17.53 -0.04 2.51
CA LEU A 200 16.76 0.31 3.71
C LEU A 200 16.22 -0.95 4.40
N TRP A 201 15.60 -1.86 3.66
CA TRP A 201 15.07 -3.11 4.21
C TRP A 201 16.14 -4.07 4.70
N MET A 202 17.34 -4.03 4.11
CA MET A 202 18.51 -4.76 4.60
C MET A 202 19.13 -4.14 5.87
N GLY A 203 18.59 -3.03 6.38
CA GLY A 203 19.13 -2.30 7.52
C GLY A 203 20.39 -1.50 7.21
N SER A 204 20.80 -1.40 5.93
CA SER A 204 21.96 -0.62 5.50
C SER A 204 21.56 0.83 5.27
N CYS A 205 21.34 1.57 6.36
CA CYS A 205 20.91 2.97 6.33
C CYS A 205 21.84 3.86 5.50
N GLU A 206 23.15 3.65 5.62
CA GLU A 206 24.16 4.42 4.89
C GLU A 206 24.04 4.20 3.38
N SER A 207 23.93 2.94 2.94
CA SER A 207 23.75 2.64 1.52
C SER A 207 22.41 3.16 0.99
N ALA A 208 21.34 3.07 1.80
CA ALA A 208 20.03 3.62 1.44
C ALA A 208 20.11 5.14 1.23
N ARG A 209 20.80 5.86 2.13
CA ARG A 209 21.04 7.30 2.02
C ARG A 209 21.86 7.67 0.79
N HIS A 210 22.94 6.96 0.48
CA HIS A 210 23.72 7.22 -0.74
C HIS A 210 22.90 7.03 -2.02
N HIS A 211 22.06 5.99 -2.08
CA HIS A 211 21.17 5.81 -3.22
C HIS A 211 20.10 6.90 -3.31
N MET A 212 19.54 7.32 -2.17
CA MET A 212 18.54 8.38 -2.13
C MET A 212 19.11 9.76 -2.49
N GLU A 213 20.33 10.06 -2.06
CA GLU A 213 21.07 11.26 -2.48
C GLU A 213 21.28 11.28 -4.00
N GLY A 214 21.75 10.16 -4.56
CA GLY A 214 21.88 9.99 -6.01
C GLY A 214 20.55 10.16 -6.75
N LEU A 215 19.46 9.63 -6.19
CA LEU A 215 18.12 9.79 -6.75
C LEU A 215 17.65 11.25 -6.70
N SER A 216 17.84 11.93 -5.56
CA SER A 216 17.51 13.35 -5.41
C SER A 216 18.28 14.22 -6.41
N ASN A 217 19.55 13.91 -6.67
CA ASN A 217 20.33 14.56 -7.72
C ASN A 217 19.75 14.32 -9.12
N VAL A 218 19.34 13.08 -9.44
CA VAL A 218 18.68 12.77 -10.72
C VAL A 218 17.36 13.52 -10.86
N VAL A 219 16.54 13.59 -9.81
CA VAL A 219 15.28 14.35 -9.80
C VAL A 219 15.55 15.85 -10.01
N SER A 220 16.54 16.40 -9.32
CA SER A 220 16.94 17.80 -9.44
C SER A 220 17.39 18.14 -10.87
N LEU A 221 18.27 17.32 -11.45
CA LEU A 221 18.76 17.48 -12.82
C LEU A 221 17.65 17.34 -13.87
N ARG A 222 16.63 16.52 -13.59
CA ARG A 222 15.44 16.39 -14.46
C ARG A 222 14.58 17.66 -14.49
N GLY A 223 14.74 18.55 -13.50
CA GLY A 223 13.90 19.74 -13.33
C GLY A 223 13.02 19.71 -12.07
N GLY A 224 13.33 18.84 -11.12
CA GLY A 224 12.64 18.72 -9.83
C GLY A 224 11.41 17.83 -9.84
N ILE A 225 10.76 17.73 -8.67
CA ILE A 225 9.62 16.84 -8.41
C ILE A 225 8.44 17.08 -9.37
N ALA A 226 8.17 18.32 -9.79
CA ALA A 226 7.06 18.64 -10.68
C ALA A 226 7.11 17.86 -12.01
N THR A 227 8.30 17.44 -12.45
CA THR A 227 8.46 16.62 -13.67
C THR A 227 7.88 15.21 -13.56
N PHE A 228 7.50 14.78 -12.34
CA PHE A 228 6.88 13.49 -12.07
C PHE A 228 5.35 13.55 -11.97
N GLU A 229 4.70 14.70 -12.21
CA GLU A 229 3.22 14.81 -12.23
C GLU A 229 2.57 13.84 -13.22
N GLN A 230 3.28 13.47 -14.29
CA GLN A 230 2.83 12.48 -15.28
C GLN A 230 2.95 11.03 -14.78
N ASN A 231 3.66 10.80 -13.68
CA ASN A 231 3.87 9.51 -13.06
C ASN A 231 3.77 9.59 -11.52
N PRO A 232 2.57 9.93 -10.99
CA PRO A 232 2.38 10.17 -9.56
C PRO A 232 2.60 8.92 -8.71
N LYS A 233 2.45 7.72 -9.30
CA LYS A 233 2.76 6.45 -8.63
C LYS A 233 4.25 6.33 -8.32
N LEU A 234 5.12 6.60 -9.30
CA LEU A 234 6.57 6.56 -9.07
C LEU A 234 6.96 7.63 -8.06
N LEU A 235 6.42 8.85 -8.18
CA LEU A 235 6.73 9.92 -7.21
C LEU A 235 6.31 9.54 -5.78
N MET A 236 5.12 8.96 -5.59
CA MET A 236 4.69 8.46 -4.28
C MET A 236 5.69 7.48 -3.68
N GLU A 237 6.18 6.51 -4.46
CA GLU A 237 7.17 5.53 -3.97
C GLU A 237 8.53 6.16 -3.66
N ILE A 238 8.98 7.13 -4.46
CA ILE A 238 10.21 7.90 -4.19
C ILE A 238 10.10 8.63 -2.85
N LEU A 239 9.01 9.36 -2.63
CA LEU A 239 8.78 10.14 -1.42
C LEU A 239 8.60 9.24 -0.19
N ARG A 240 7.86 8.13 -0.32
CA ARG A 240 7.76 7.13 0.76
C ARG A 240 9.13 6.56 1.12
N CYS A 241 9.95 6.29 0.11
CA CYS A 241 11.31 5.81 0.30
C CYS A 241 12.16 6.81 1.08
N ASP A 242 12.17 8.08 0.67
CA ASP A 242 12.89 9.18 1.33
C ASP A 242 12.43 9.40 2.78
N ILE A 243 11.12 9.57 2.99
CA ILE A 243 10.51 9.72 4.32
C ILE A 243 10.91 8.57 5.23
N GLY A 244 10.84 7.34 4.73
CA GLY A 244 11.07 6.19 5.55
C GLY A 244 12.56 5.93 5.86
N ILE A 245 13.49 6.35 4.99
CA ILE A 245 14.92 6.43 5.32
C ILE A 245 15.12 7.44 6.46
N ALA A 246 14.51 8.63 6.36
CA ALA A 246 14.60 9.67 7.38
C ALA A 246 14.10 9.16 8.75
N LEU A 247 12.94 8.50 8.79
CA LEU A 247 12.36 7.94 10.02
C LEU A 247 13.18 6.79 10.60
N HIS A 248 13.69 5.89 9.76
CA HIS A 248 14.45 4.73 10.22
C HIS A 248 15.82 5.15 10.79
N SER A 249 16.49 6.11 10.15
CA SER A 249 17.84 6.55 10.55
C SER A 249 17.85 7.79 11.46
N GLY A 250 16.70 8.42 11.72
CA GLY A 250 16.62 9.68 12.46
C GLY A 250 17.29 10.86 11.74
N SER A 251 17.35 10.80 10.42
CA SER A 251 17.99 11.85 9.60
C SER A 251 16.95 12.78 8.98
N ARG A 252 17.41 13.89 8.40
CA ARG A 252 16.55 14.75 7.58
C ARG A 252 16.30 14.12 6.20
N PRO A 253 15.10 14.29 5.64
CA PRO A 253 14.79 13.84 4.29
C PRO A 253 15.58 14.64 3.24
N PHE A 254 15.73 14.08 2.06
CA PHE A 254 16.44 14.72 0.94
C PHE A 254 15.55 15.72 0.19
N PHE A 255 14.25 15.45 0.09
CA PHE A 255 13.29 16.38 -0.53
C PHE A 255 12.70 17.35 0.50
N PHE A 256 12.25 18.52 0.06
CA PHE A 256 11.59 19.55 0.88
C PHE A 256 12.32 19.94 2.19
N ASN A 257 13.64 19.76 2.25
CA ASN A 257 14.45 20.16 3.39
C ASN A 257 14.72 21.68 3.32
N ASN A 258 14.34 22.41 4.37
CA ASN A 258 14.38 23.88 4.45
C ASN A 258 15.77 24.49 4.27
N SER A 259 16.85 23.70 4.41
CA SER A 259 18.23 24.21 4.33
C SER A 259 18.86 24.11 2.94
N SER A 260 18.31 23.33 2.01
CA SER A 260 18.97 23.04 0.72
C SER A 260 18.05 22.87 -0.49
N SER A 261 16.72 22.82 -0.31
CA SER A 261 15.79 22.54 -1.42
C SER A 261 15.35 23.82 -2.15
N GLN A 262 15.47 23.83 -3.49
CA GLN A 262 14.78 24.79 -4.38
C GLN A 262 13.29 24.44 -4.56
N GLU A 263 12.82 23.37 -3.93
CA GLU A 263 11.50 22.79 -4.14
C GLU A 263 10.47 23.50 -3.26
N SER A 264 9.43 24.03 -3.89
CA SER A 264 8.30 24.59 -3.16
C SER A 264 7.34 23.48 -2.71
N TYR A 265 6.90 23.55 -1.46
CA TYR A 265 5.81 22.69 -0.99
C TYR A 265 4.59 22.83 -1.91
N PRO A 266 3.83 21.74 -2.15
CA PRO A 266 2.57 21.82 -2.85
C PRO A 266 1.59 22.74 -2.10
N PRO A 267 0.61 23.31 -2.81
CA PRO A 267 -0.45 24.07 -2.16
C PRO A 267 -1.16 23.20 -1.12
N ARG A 268 -1.72 23.85 -0.10
CA ARG A 268 -2.51 23.17 0.93
C ARG A 268 -3.59 22.30 0.28
N PRO A 269 -3.65 20.97 0.59
CA PRO A 269 -4.67 20.10 0.04
C PRO A 269 -6.07 20.61 0.38
N ASN A 270 -6.95 20.75 -0.62
CA ASN A 270 -8.32 21.25 -0.40
C ASN A 270 -9.29 20.10 -0.06
N LEU A 271 -9.03 19.42 1.06
CA LEU A 271 -9.85 18.29 1.53
C LEU A 271 -11.24 18.77 1.99
N LYS A 272 -11.34 19.97 2.54
CA LYS A 272 -12.62 20.62 2.87
C LYS A 272 -13.57 20.74 1.67
N LEU A 273 -13.08 21.02 0.46
CA LEU A 273 -13.91 21.03 -0.74
C LEU A 273 -14.44 19.63 -1.04
N LEU A 274 -13.63 18.59 -0.88
CA LEU A 274 -14.08 17.20 -1.04
C LEU A 274 -15.18 16.87 -0.03
N LEU A 275 -15.03 17.26 1.23
CA LEU A 275 -16.07 17.09 2.26
C LEU A 275 -17.37 17.81 1.89
N LYS A 276 -17.29 19.05 1.38
CA LYS A 276 -18.46 19.79 0.89
C LYS A 276 -19.14 19.11 -0.29
N LEU A 277 -18.37 18.70 -1.30
CA LEU A 277 -18.88 17.97 -2.47
C LEU A 277 -19.52 16.63 -2.09
N GLN A 278 -19.06 16.04 -1.00
CA GLN A 278 -19.57 14.78 -0.46
C GLN A 278 -20.75 14.98 0.52
N GLY A 279 -21.16 16.22 0.79
CA GLY A 279 -22.29 16.54 1.67
C GLY A 279 -22.00 16.39 3.16
N LEU A 280 -20.73 16.29 3.56
CA LEU A 280 -20.28 16.09 4.94
C LEU A 280 -20.02 17.40 5.70
N ALA A 281 -20.02 18.54 5.01
CA ALA A 281 -19.78 19.82 5.66
C ALA A 281 -21.03 20.26 6.45
N THR A 282 -21.16 19.77 7.67
CA THR A 282 -22.02 20.41 8.68
C THR A 282 -21.32 21.68 9.15
N THR A 283 -21.96 22.82 8.93
CA THR A 283 -21.65 24.06 9.64
C THR A 283 -22.14 23.89 11.09
N ASP A 284 -21.46 23.06 11.88
CA ASP A 284 -21.70 23.03 13.31
C ASP A 284 -20.85 24.13 13.97
N PRO A 285 -21.44 25.10 14.68
CA PRO A 285 -20.71 26.17 15.37
C PRO A 285 -19.78 25.67 16.48
N GLN A 286 -19.91 24.41 16.92
CA GLN A 286 -19.00 23.76 17.86
C GLN A 286 -18.24 22.63 17.16
N ASP A 287 -17.19 22.99 16.44
CA ASP A 287 -16.27 22.01 15.85
C ASP A 287 -15.39 21.41 16.98
N PRO A 288 -15.54 20.13 17.36
CA PRO A 288 -14.73 19.50 18.40
C PRO A 288 -13.22 19.55 18.08
N SER A 289 -12.87 19.66 16.78
CA SER A 289 -11.48 19.83 16.36
C SER A 289 -10.92 21.20 16.70
N ALA A 290 -11.75 22.25 16.78
CA ALA A 290 -11.30 23.59 17.19
C ALA A 290 -10.91 23.64 18.66
N GLU A 291 -11.58 22.85 19.51
CA GLU A 291 -11.18 22.69 20.91
C GLU A 291 -9.88 21.89 21.04
N ALA A 292 -9.68 20.85 20.22
CA ALA A 292 -8.45 20.06 20.24
C ALA A 292 -7.19 20.92 19.94
N ILE A 293 -7.31 21.90 19.05
CA ILE A 293 -6.21 22.74 18.55
C ILE A 293 -5.80 23.85 19.54
N HIS A 294 -6.64 24.18 20.53
CA HIS A 294 -6.36 25.30 21.43
C HIS A 294 -5.10 25.05 22.27
N GLY A 295 -4.08 25.90 22.10
CA GLY A 295 -2.79 25.84 22.78
C GLY A 295 -1.66 25.18 21.97
N MET A 296 -1.94 24.67 20.76
CA MET A 296 -0.93 24.14 19.85
C MET A 296 -0.18 25.25 19.11
N ALA A 297 1.08 25.00 18.74
CA ALA A 297 1.80 25.84 17.78
C ALA A 297 1.05 25.94 16.44
N ASP A 298 1.03 27.12 15.82
CA ASP A 298 0.22 27.43 14.62
C ASP A 298 0.44 26.45 13.46
N GLU A 299 1.70 26.07 13.19
CA GLU A 299 2.00 25.15 12.10
C GLU A 299 1.53 23.72 12.42
N LEU A 300 1.67 23.28 13.68
CA LEU A 300 1.20 21.96 14.13
C LEU A 300 -0.33 21.88 14.10
N ALA A 301 -1.01 22.96 14.50
CA ALA A 301 -2.45 23.12 14.42
C ALA A 301 -2.98 22.98 12.97
N GLU A 302 -2.26 23.54 12.00
CA GLU A 302 -2.65 23.44 10.59
C GLU A 302 -2.49 22.01 10.04
N ILE A 303 -1.45 21.28 10.46
CA ILE A 303 -1.28 19.85 10.15
C ILE A 303 -2.35 19.00 10.80
N TRP A 304 -2.66 19.26 12.06
CA TRP A 304 -3.75 18.60 12.77
C TRP A 304 -5.07 18.72 12.00
N LYS A 305 -5.41 19.92 11.54
CA LYS A 305 -6.62 20.19 10.76
C LYS A 305 -6.64 19.44 9.42
N ILE A 306 -5.53 19.42 8.68
CA ILE A 306 -5.44 18.64 7.44
C ILE A 306 -5.64 17.15 7.71
N MET A 307 -5.04 16.61 8.77
CA MET A 307 -5.21 15.20 9.13
C MET A 307 -6.62 14.89 9.62
N SER A 308 -7.30 15.82 10.28
CA SER A 308 -8.71 15.69 10.65
C SER A 308 -9.60 15.63 9.41
N GLU A 309 -9.42 16.57 8.48
CA GLU A 309 -10.12 16.56 7.19
C GLU A 309 -9.83 15.25 6.42
N PHE A 310 -8.58 14.79 6.42
CA PHE A 310 -8.18 13.52 5.78
C PHE A 310 -8.88 12.32 6.41
N CYS A 311 -8.94 12.23 7.76
CA CYS A 311 -9.66 11.17 8.46
C CYS A 311 -11.14 11.14 8.07
N SER A 312 -11.80 12.30 8.04
CA SER A 312 -13.20 12.41 7.61
C SER A 312 -13.40 11.92 6.17
N VAL A 313 -12.52 12.34 5.24
CA VAL A 313 -12.58 11.91 3.85
C VAL A 313 -12.35 10.41 3.72
N MET A 314 -11.38 9.83 4.43
CA MET A 314 -11.07 8.40 4.37
C MET A 314 -12.18 7.53 4.97
N ASN A 315 -12.74 7.90 6.12
CA ASN A 315 -13.84 7.16 6.72
C ASN A 315 -15.09 7.23 5.82
N PHE A 316 -15.42 8.40 5.27
CA PHE A 316 -16.52 8.50 4.31
C PHE A 316 -16.28 7.71 3.03
N ALA A 317 -15.06 7.76 2.48
CA ALA A 317 -14.68 7.00 1.29
C ALA A 317 -14.87 5.49 1.53
N ALA A 318 -14.43 4.99 2.70
CA ALA A 318 -14.62 3.60 3.10
C ALA A 318 -16.10 3.22 3.21
N ASP A 319 -16.93 4.06 3.84
CA ASP A 319 -18.35 3.78 4.05
C ASP A 319 -19.19 3.89 2.77
N SER A 320 -18.80 4.78 1.86
CA SER A 320 -19.54 5.08 0.63
C SER A 320 -19.02 4.37 -0.63
N GLY A 321 -17.89 3.66 -0.52
CA GLY A 321 -17.20 3.05 -1.67
C GLY A 321 -16.69 4.08 -2.68
N ARG A 322 -16.43 5.32 -2.24
CA ARG A 322 -15.85 6.39 -3.06
C ARG A 322 -14.34 6.42 -2.89
N CYS A 323 -13.66 7.11 -3.81
CA CYS A 323 -12.21 7.22 -3.78
C CYS A 323 -11.74 8.67 -3.98
N ILE A 324 -10.59 9.02 -3.40
CA ILE A 324 -9.82 10.22 -3.77
C ILE A 324 -8.79 9.87 -4.85
N SER A 325 -8.23 10.87 -5.52
CA SER A 325 -7.14 10.65 -6.47
C SER A 325 -5.81 10.34 -5.76
N VAL A 326 -4.90 9.64 -6.45
CA VAL A 326 -3.51 9.47 -5.99
C VAL A 326 -2.81 10.81 -5.80
N GLN A 327 -3.12 11.81 -6.64
CA GLN A 327 -2.56 13.15 -6.54
C GLN A 327 -2.94 13.83 -5.21
N THR A 328 -4.21 13.76 -4.82
CA THR A 328 -4.70 14.29 -3.53
C THR A 328 -4.00 13.63 -2.35
N LEU A 329 -3.79 12.30 -2.41
CA LEU A 329 -3.03 11.59 -1.40
C LEU A 329 -1.57 12.07 -1.36
N LEU A 330 -0.92 12.19 -2.52
CA LEU A 330 0.47 12.64 -2.64
C LEU A 330 0.67 14.03 -2.05
N GLU A 331 -0.20 14.98 -2.40
CA GLU A 331 -0.18 16.33 -1.85
C GLU A 331 -0.33 16.30 -0.32
N THR A 332 -1.22 15.45 0.19
CA THR A 332 -1.42 15.29 1.65
C THR A 332 -0.17 14.70 2.32
N VAL A 333 0.42 13.64 1.75
CA VAL A 333 1.66 13.03 2.27
C VAL A 333 2.78 14.06 2.33
N VAL A 334 3.02 14.79 1.23
CA VAL A 334 4.08 15.79 1.17
C VAL A 334 3.83 16.90 2.19
N TRP A 335 2.60 17.41 2.24
CA TRP A 335 2.26 18.55 3.07
C TRP A 335 2.36 18.24 4.57
N VAL A 336 2.02 17.02 4.97
CA VAL A 336 2.01 16.55 6.37
C VAL A 336 3.38 16.00 6.79
N MET A 337 3.90 14.99 6.08
CA MET A 337 5.03 14.20 6.57
C MET A 337 6.33 15.00 6.65
N TYR A 338 6.65 15.76 5.61
CA TYR A 338 7.90 16.54 5.57
C TYR A 338 7.92 17.65 6.62
N ARG A 339 6.76 18.30 6.88
CA ARG A 339 6.65 19.30 7.94
C ARG A 339 6.77 18.69 9.33
N LEU A 340 6.07 17.58 9.60
CA LEU A 340 6.17 16.89 10.90
C LEU A 340 7.59 16.42 11.20
N ILE A 341 8.33 15.96 10.19
CA ILE A 341 9.74 15.55 10.32
C ILE A 341 10.65 16.76 10.51
N GLY A 342 10.36 17.90 9.86
CA GLY A 342 11.14 19.12 9.96
C GLY A 342 10.89 19.95 11.23
N MET A 343 9.79 19.69 11.95
CA MET A 343 9.45 20.34 13.22
C MET A 343 10.24 19.74 14.38
N GLU A 344 10.68 20.62 15.28
CA GLU A 344 11.37 20.28 16.52
C GLU A 344 10.73 21.09 17.66
N PHE A 345 10.32 20.42 18.74
CA PHE A 345 9.83 21.05 19.97
C PHE A 345 10.63 20.54 21.17
N ASP A 346 10.58 21.26 22.29
CA ASP A 346 11.25 20.84 23.51
C ASP A 346 10.65 19.54 24.06
N ALA A 347 11.50 18.62 24.49
CA ALA A 347 11.08 17.35 25.06
C ALA A 347 10.20 17.55 26.30
N GLY A 348 9.11 16.79 26.40
CA GLY A 348 8.15 16.87 27.51
C GLY A 348 7.07 17.94 27.36
N THR A 349 7.10 18.73 26.27
CA THR A 349 6.00 19.64 25.92
C THR A 349 4.82 18.92 25.29
N SER A 350 3.61 19.50 25.40
CA SER A 350 2.42 18.99 24.72
C SER A 350 2.56 19.01 23.21
N ASP A 351 3.20 20.04 22.65
CA ASP A 351 3.44 20.15 21.21
C ASP A 351 4.33 19.01 20.71
N GLU A 352 5.38 18.64 21.44
CA GLU A 352 6.23 17.52 21.05
C GLU A 352 5.47 16.19 21.11
N ALA A 353 4.65 15.97 22.15
CA ALA A 353 3.83 14.76 22.25
C ALA A 353 2.83 14.66 21.10
N ILE A 354 2.16 15.77 20.78
CA ILE A 354 1.19 15.86 19.68
C ILE A 354 1.90 15.66 18.34
N ARG A 355 3.06 16.29 18.11
CA ARG A 355 3.85 16.12 16.89
C ARG A 355 4.28 14.67 16.69
N LEU A 356 4.84 14.02 17.71
CA LEU A 356 5.29 12.62 17.64
C LEU A 356 4.10 11.66 17.46
N GLY A 357 3.00 11.89 18.16
CA GLY A 357 1.75 11.14 17.97
C GLY A 357 1.19 11.29 16.56
N LEU A 358 1.16 12.52 16.03
CA LEU A 358 0.67 12.81 14.69
C LEU A 358 1.58 12.24 13.60
N LEU A 359 2.90 12.27 13.81
CA LEU A 359 3.87 11.63 12.91
C LEU A 359 3.68 10.12 12.89
N THR A 360 3.50 9.51 14.07
CA THR A 360 3.21 8.08 14.20
C THR A 360 1.92 7.69 13.48
N PHE A 361 0.84 8.43 13.74
CA PHE A 361 -0.45 8.24 13.10
C PHE A 361 -0.37 8.43 11.57
N SER A 362 0.43 9.39 11.10
CA SER A 362 0.61 9.62 9.67
C SER A 362 1.43 8.50 9.01
N CYS A 363 2.39 7.90 9.72
CA CYS A 363 3.13 6.73 9.25
C CYS A 363 2.21 5.53 8.99
N SER A 364 1.22 5.30 9.86
CA SER A 364 0.25 4.21 9.69
C SER A 364 -0.77 4.48 8.58
N ALA A 365 -1.02 5.75 8.23
CA ALA A 365 -1.85 6.11 7.09
C ALA A 365 -1.09 6.02 5.76
N PHE A 366 0.18 6.44 5.72
CA PHE A 366 0.91 6.72 4.47
C PHE A 366 2.05 5.74 4.13
N LEU A 367 2.67 5.08 5.13
CA LEU A 367 3.87 4.26 4.91
C LEU A 367 3.66 2.77 5.17
N GLN A 368 3.04 2.39 6.29
CA GLN A 368 2.68 1.00 6.67
C GLN A 368 3.75 -0.08 6.56
N TRP A 369 5.02 0.28 6.36
CA TRP A 369 6.12 -0.67 6.32
C TRP A 369 6.32 -1.44 7.62
N GLN A 370 5.75 -0.96 8.72
CA GLN A 370 5.70 -1.70 9.99
C GLN A 370 4.97 -3.05 9.86
N GLN A 371 3.95 -3.15 9.00
CA GLN A 371 3.29 -4.43 8.72
C GLN A 371 4.21 -5.44 8.02
N LEU A 372 5.32 -4.96 7.46
CA LEU A 372 6.36 -5.74 6.81
C LEU A 372 7.63 -5.86 7.67
N GLY A 373 7.56 -5.48 8.95
CA GLY A 373 8.66 -5.65 9.90
C GLY A 373 9.66 -4.50 9.96
N MET A 374 9.44 -3.38 9.27
CA MET A 374 10.26 -2.18 9.48
C MET A 374 9.97 -1.53 10.83
N THR A 375 11.02 -1.05 11.48
CA THR A 375 10.93 -0.29 12.73
C THR A 375 11.44 1.14 12.51
N TYR A 376 11.06 2.06 13.40
CA TYR A 376 11.56 3.44 13.41
C TYR A 376 12.20 3.74 14.77
N PRO A 377 13.39 3.19 15.07
CA PRO A 377 13.94 3.25 16.44
C PRO A 377 14.04 4.67 17.03
N PRO A 378 14.45 5.71 16.28
CA PRO A 378 14.49 7.08 16.79
C PRO A 378 13.11 7.60 17.17
N LEU A 379 12.09 7.36 16.32
CA LEU A 379 10.71 7.76 16.59
C LEU A 379 10.13 7.00 17.81
N ILE A 380 10.36 5.69 17.89
CA ILE A 380 9.91 4.86 19.03
C ILE A 380 10.50 5.40 20.33
N SER A 381 11.82 5.64 20.35
CA SER A 381 12.51 6.15 21.55
C SER A 381 12.02 7.56 21.93
N ALA A 382 11.89 8.46 20.96
CA ALA A 382 11.42 9.82 21.22
C ALA A 382 10.00 9.83 21.78
N PHE A 383 9.10 9.05 21.16
CA PHE A 383 7.70 9.02 21.58
C PHE A 383 7.51 8.33 22.93
N ARG A 384 8.23 7.22 23.19
CA ARG A 384 8.26 6.58 24.52
C ARG A 384 8.72 7.57 25.58
N ASN A 385 9.85 8.24 25.37
CA ASN A 385 10.39 9.20 26.33
C ASN A 385 9.43 10.37 26.54
N CYS A 386 8.74 10.83 25.49
CA CYS A 386 7.78 11.91 25.60
C CYS A 386 6.58 11.48 26.46
N LEU A 387 5.97 10.32 26.21
CA LEU A 387 4.80 9.85 26.96
C LEU A 387 5.09 9.53 28.42
N THR A 388 6.32 9.14 28.77
CA THR A 388 6.70 8.84 30.15
C THR A 388 7.12 10.07 30.96
N THR A 389 7.44 11.18 30.29
CA THR A 389 7.92 12.42 30.95
C THR A 389 6.93 13.57 30.93
N ILE A 390 5.98 13.55 30.00
CA ILE A 390 5.00 14.63 29.86
C ILE A 390 4.09 14.77 31.08
N ASN A 391 3.78 16.01 31.45
CA ASN A 391 2.74 16.28 32.44
C ASN A 391 1.35 16.17 31.80
N LEU A 392 0.75 14.98 31.91
CA LEU A 392 -0.58 14.67 31.35
C LEU A 392 -1.69 15.61 31.86
N GLN A 393 -1.55 16.21 33.04
CA GLN A 393 -2.55 17.14 33.59
C GLN A 393 -2.71 18.43 32.78
N GLN A 394 -1.71 18.77 31.97
CA GLN A 394 -1.76 19.95 31.09
C GLN A 394 -2.44 19.64 29.75
N MET A 395 -2.77 18.38 29.49
CA MET A 395 -3.41 17.94 28.26
C MET A 395 -4.87 17.58 28.50
N ARG A 396 -5.69 17.75 27.47
CA ARG A 396 -7.09 17.28 27.49
C ARG A 396 -7.13 15.75 27.51
N GLN A 397 -7.99 15.15 28.33
CA GLN A 397 -8.07 13.68 28.44
C GLN A 397 -8.27 12.95 27.10
N PRO A 398 -9.13 13.42 26.18
CA PRO A 398 -9.29 12.75 24.89
C PRO A 398 -7.99 12.70 24.08
N MET A 399 -7.16 13.74 24.16
CA MET A 399 -5.85 13.81 23.50
C MET A 399 -4.86 12.82 24.12
N VAL A 400 -4.83 12.74 25.46
CA VAL A 400 -3.98 11.80 26.20
C VAL A 400 -4.30 10.36 25.78
N LEU A 401 -5.57 9.98 25.84
CA LEU A 401 -6.02 8.66 25.40
C LEU A 401 -5.66 8.38 23.94
N TRP A 402 -5.84 9.36 23.06
CA TRP A 402 -5.45 9.23 21.67
C TRP A 402 -3.96 8.96 21.50
N LEU A 403 -3.09 9.70 22.20
CA LEU A 403 -1.64 9.51 22.13
C LEU A 403 -1.20 8.12 22.59
N PHE A 404 -1.73 7.66 23.72
CA PHE A 404 -1.44 6.32 24.23
C PHE A 404 -1.94 5.24 23.27
N MET A 405 -3.16 5.37 22.76
CA MET A 405 -3.73 4.42 21.80
C MET A 405 -2.94 4.39 20.49
N VAL A 406 -2.50 5.53 19.97
CA VAL A 406 -1.65 5.62 18.78
C VAL A 406 -0.32 4.91 19.02
N GLY A 407 0.36 5.20 20.13
CA GLY A 407 1.63 4.54 20.48
C GLY A 407 1.46 3.02 20.64
N ALA A 408 0.47 2.59 21.40
CA ALA A 408 0.17 1.18 21.66
C ALA A 408 -0.22 0.40 20.40
N THR A 409 -0.94 1.03 19.48
CA THR A 409 -1.46 0.38 18.27
C THR A 409 -0.38 0.26 17.19
N LEU A 410 0.58 1.20 17.15
CA LEU A 410 1.41 1.42 15.96
C LEU A 410 2.92 1.35 16.21
N LEU A 411 3.42 1.54 17.44
CA LEU A 411 4.87 1.61 17.69
C LEU A 411 5.36 0.68 18.78
N PHE A 412 4.62 0.61 19.89
CA PHE A 412 5.05 -0.11 21.08
C PHE A 412 4.75 -1.60 20.97
N ASP A 413 5.59 -2.40 21.63
CA ASP A 413 5.45 -3.85 21.68
C ASP A 413 5.23 -4.32 23.12
N THR A 414 5.22 -5.65 23.33
CA THR A 414 4.98 -6.24 24.65
C THR A 414 6.02 -5.84 25.71
N THR A 415 7.18 -5.29 25.31
CA THR A 415 8.18 -4.77 26.25
C THR A 415 7.76 -3.44 26.89
N ASP A 416 6.77 -2.77 26.33
CA ASP A 416 6.20 -1.51 26.85
C ASP A 416 4.96 -1.73 27.73
N ASP A 417 4.37 -2.92 27.70
CA ASP A 417 3.10 -3.22 28.39
C ASP A 417 3.10 -2.86 29.88
N TRP A 418 4.26 -2.97 30.55
CA TRP A 418 4.38 -2.78 32.00
C TRP A 418 4.10 -1.34 32.46
N TRP A 419 4.35 -0.34 31.62
CA TRP A 419 4.05 1.07 31.92
C TRP A 419 2.82 1.56 31.14
N LEU A 420 2.66 1.06 29.91
CA LEU A 420 1.65 1.52 28.97
C LEU A 420 0.23 1.09 29.35
N LYS A 421 0.04 -0.19 29.69
CA LYS A 421 -1.30 -0.72 30.02
C LYS A 421 -1.85 -0.14 31.33
N PRO A 422 -1.08 -0.03 32.42
CA PRO A 422 -1.56 0.65 33.63
C PRO A 422 -1.94 2.11 33.38
N ALA A 423 -1.14 2.86 32.59
CA ALA A 423 -1.45 4.24 32.23
C ALA A 423 -2.75 4.34 31.42
N LEU A 424 -2.92 3.49 30.39
CA LEU A 424 -4.16 3.41 29.61
C LEU A 424 -5.38 3.10 30.48
N LEU A 425 -5.28 2.14 31.42
CA LEU A 425 -6.37 1.80 32.34
C LEU A 425 -6.77 2.98 33.23
N ALA A 426 -5.80 3.73 33.75
CA ALA A 426 -6.05 4.91 34.55
C ALA A 426 -6.81 5.99 33.76
N GLU A 427 -6.34 6.30 32.54
CA GLU A 427 -6.96 7.30 31.67
C GLU A 427 -8.36 6.87 31.16
N MET A 428 -8.55 5.58 30.91
CA MET A 428 -9.86 5.01 30.61
C MET A 428 -10.82 5.16 31.79
N GLY A 429 -10.33 4.96 33.02
CA GLY A 429 -11.10 5.18 34.24
C GLY A 429 -11.54 6.63 34.42
N LEU A 430 -10.63 7.59 34.16
CA LEU A 430 -10.92 9.03 34.22
C LEU A 430 -11.94 9.48 33.17
N SER A 431 -11.95 8.83 32.01
CA SER A 431 -12.87 9.13 30.90
C SER A 431 -14.14 8.25 30.90
N GLU A 432 -14.32 7.43 31.94
CA GLU A 432 -15.43 6.46 32.08
C GLU A 432 -15.61 5.51 30.88
N ILE A 433 -14.54 5.17 30.18
CA ILE A 433 -14.61 4.27 29.02
C ILE A 433 -14.68 2.83 29.51
N ARG A 434 -15.80 2.16 29.24
CA ARG A 434 -16.08 0.78 29.67
C ARG A 434 -16.13 -0.20 28.50
N SER A 435 -16.23 0.30 27.27
CA SER A 435 -16.39 -0.50 26.07
C SER A 435 -15.52 -0.02 24.91
N TRP A 436 -15.22 -0.93 23.99
CA TRP A 436 -14.55 -0.58 22.74
C TRP A 436 -15.35 0.44 21.93
N SER A 437 -16.69 0.38 21.94
CA SER A 437 -17.54 1.35 21.24
C SER A 437 -17.35 2.78 21.75
N GLU A 438 -17.23 2.98 23.06
CA GLU A 438 -16.97 4.29 23.66
C GLU A 438 -15.56 4.79 23.31
N MET A 439 -14.55 3.91 23.41
CA MET A 439 -13.18 4.22 22.99
C MET A 439 -13.13 4.61 21.51
N GLN A 440 -13.75 3.81 20.65
CA GLN A 440 -13.79 4.05 19.21
C GLN A 440 -14.48 5.38 18.88
N HIS A 441 -15.59 5.70 19.57
CA HIS A 441 -16.28 6.97 19.39
C HIS A 441 -15.38 8.15 19.77
N LEU A 442 -14.70 8.08 20.91
CA LEU A 442 -13.73 9.10 21.33
C LEU A 442 -12.61 9.25 20.31
N LEU A 443 -11.96 8.16 19.89
CA LEU A 443 -10.85 8.22 18.94
C LEU A 443 -11.30 8.81 17.58
N LYS A 444 -12.48 8.43 17.10
CA LYS A 444 -13.07 8.98 15.85
C LYS A 444 -13.44 10.46 15.95
N SER A 445 -13.72 10.98 17.15
CA SER A 445 -13.96 12.41 17.36
C SER A 445 -12.70 13.27 17.24
N ILE A 446 -11.52 12.65 17.29
CA ILE A 446 -10.20 13.30 17.25
C ILE A 446 -9.53 13.03 15.90
N LEU A 447 -8.85 11.88 15.80
CA LEU A 447 -8.14 11.41 14.62
C LEU A 447 -8.14 9.89 14.62
N TRP A 448 -8.99 9.28 13.80
CA TRP A 448 -9.02 7.84 13.67
C TRP A 448 -9.57 7.43 12.31
N ILE A 449 -8.91 6.46 11.67
CA ILE A 449 -9.34 5.90 10.40
C ILE A 449 -9.75 4.45 10.68
N GLY A 450 -11.05 4.18 10.66
CA GLY A 450 -11.58 2.89 11.08
C GLY A 450 -10.99 1.72 10.30
N LEU A 451 -10.83 1.91 8.98
CA LEU A 451 -10.27 0.90 8.07
C LEU A 451 -8.86 0.43 8.46
N ILE A 452 -8.03 1.31 9.03
CA ILE A 452 -6.65 0.98 9.41
C ILE A 452 -6.59 0.59 10.89
N HIS A 453 -7.24 1.37 11.75
CA HIS A 453 -6.93 1.39 13.17
C HIS A 453 -7.92 0.60 14.04
N ASP A 454 -9.15 0.33 13.58
CA ASP A 454 -10.16 -0.32 14.44
C ASP A 454 -9.72 -1.71 14.93
N LYS A 455 -9.21 -2.54 14.02
CA LYS A 455 -8.78 -3.90 14.37
C LYS A 455 -7.60 -3.92 15.36
N PRO A 456 -6.46 -3.25 15.10
CA PRO A 456 -5.36 -3.25 16.06
C PRO A 456 -5.69 -2.47 17.33
N GLY A 457 -6.46 -1.38 17.25
CA GLY A 457 -6.90 -0.62 18.43
C GLY A 457 -7.82 -1.42 19.34
N LYS A 458 -8.77 -2.19 18.78
CA LYS A 458 -9.61 -3.10 19.57
C LYS A 458 -8.79 -4.17 20.28
N HIS A 459 -7.76 -4.69 19.62
CA HIS A 459 -6.86 -5.66 20.24
C HIS A 459 -6.09 -5.06 21.43
N VAL A 460 -5.57 -3.83 21.29
CA VAL A 460 -4.95 -3.10 22.42
C VAL A 460 -5.96 -2.91 23.55
N PHE A 461 -7.17 -2.45 23.24
CA PHE A 461 -8.23 -2.25 24.24
C PHE A 461 -8.54 -3.55 24.99
N ASP A 462 -8.85 -4.63 24.27
CA ASP A 462 -9.24 -5.93 24.83
C ASP A 462 -8.11 -6.50 25.71
N THR A 463 -6.84 -6.36 25.31
CA THR A 463 -5.70 -6.87 26.10
C THR A 463 -5.36 -5.99 27.30
N THR A 464 -5.74 -4.71 27.26
CA THR A 464 -5.53 -3.75 28.36
C THR A 464 -6.55 -3.98 29.48
N ILE A 465 -7.83 -4.17 29.16
CA ILE A 465 -8.87 -4.42 30.18
C ILE A 465 -8.70 -5.76 30.91
N THR A 466 -8.00 -6.72 30.31
CA THR A 466 -7.66 -8.01 30.93
C THR A 466 -6.29 -8.00 31.62
N TYR A 467 -5.60 -6.86 31.66
CA TYR A 467 -4.25 -6.79 32.22
C TYR A 467 -4.29 -6.97 33.74
N PRO A 468 -3.50 -7.91 34.33
CA PRO A 468 -3.57 -8.19 35.76
C PRO A 468 -3.16 -6.99 36.62
N GLU A 469 -3.99 -6.63 37.60
CA GLU A 469 -3.64 -5.63 38.63
C GLU A 469 -2.39 -6.02 39.42
N SER A 470 -2.04 -7.30 39.53
CA SER A 470 -0.80 -7.74 40.19
C SER A 470 0.49 -7.34 39.45
N LEU A 471 0.38 -6.92 38.19
CA LEU A 471 1.48 -6.45 37.35
C LEU A 471 1.48 -4.92 37.19
N THR A 472 0.52 -4.22 37.78
CA THR A 472 0.57 -2.75 37.86
C THR A 472 1.58 -2.40 38.94
N PRO A 473 2.71 -1.74 38.61
CA PRO A 473 3.57 -1.20 39.66
C PRO A 473 2.74 -0.21 40.49
N ASP A 474 3.06 -0.12 41.78
CA ASP A 474 2.43 0.78 42.75
C ASP A 474 2.85 2.23 42.41
N VAL A 475 2.32 2.76 41.31
CA VAL A 475 2.71 4.06 40.76
C VAL A 475 1.72 5.10 41.26
N SER A 476 2.05 5.69 42.41
CA SER A 476 1.72 7.10 42.58
C SER A 476 2.44 7.84 41.45
N LEU A 477 1.68 8.46 40.55
CA LEU A 477 2.14 9.18 39.34
C LEU A 477 3.12 10.36 39.61
N ALA A 478 3.69 10.45 40.80
CA ALA A 478 4.63 11.49 41.21
C ALA A 478 6.11 11.05 41.29
N SER A 479 6.46 9.76 41.16
CA SER A 479 7.83 9.30 41.49
C SER A 479 8.68 8.72 40.34
N VAL A 480 8.21 8.74 39.09
CA VAL A 480 9.03 8.25 37.95
C VAL A 480 10.13 9.26 37.54
N ALA A 481 10.14 10.47 38.12
CA ALA A 481 11.04 11.56 37.73
C ALA A 481 12.48 11.49 38.28
N THR A 482 12.88 10.48 39.07
CA THR A 482 14.22 10.47 39.67
C THR A 482 14.86 9.09 39.74
N SER A 483 15.38 8.56 38.63
CA SER A 483 16.54 7.65 38.67
C SER A 483 17.13 7.36 37.28
N THR A 484 17.79 8.33 36.65
CA THR A 484 18.85 8.05 35.65
C THR A 484 19.81 9.25 35.58
N SER A 485 20.66 9.40 36.60
CA SER A 485 21.93 10.12 36.44
C SER A 485 23.01 9.09 36.09
N CYS A 486 23.26 8.87 34.80
CA CYS A 486 24.41 8.10 34.36
C CYS A 486 25.67 8.96 34.51
N THR A 487 26.50 8.58 35.48
CA THR A 487 27.89 9.02 35.63
C THR A 487 28.73 8.51 34.45
N SER A 488 29.30 9.43 33.68
CA SER A 488 30.30 9.14 32.66
C SER A 488 31.69 8.92 33.30
N PRO A 489 32.43 7.85 32.98
CA PRO A 489 33.82 7.73 33.39
C PRO A 489 34.75 8.32 32.32
N SER A 490 35.40 9.42 32.66
CA SER A 490 36.57 9.95 31.97
C SER A 490 37.74 8.96 32.11
N LYS A 491 38.23 8.41 31.00
CA LYS A 491 39.53 7.74 30.96
C LYS A 491 40.58 8.71 30.40
N SER A 492 41.41 9.21 31.30
CA SER A 492 42.72 9.79 31.01
C SER A 492 43.72 8.66 30.68
N LEU A 493 44.39 8.76 29.54
CA LEU A 493 45.61 8.01 29.23
C LEU A 493 46.81 8.63 29.97
N PRO A 494 47.74 7.84 30.53
CA PRO A 494 49.08 8.31 30.83
C PRO A 494 50.06 7.98 29.68
N GLU A 495 50.94 8.95 29.45
CA GLU A 495 52.22 9.02 28.70
C GLU A 495 52.64 7.89 27.76
#